data_AF-A0A938EA12-F1
#
_entry.id   AF-A0A938EA12-F1
#
_cell.length_a   1.000
_cell.length_b   1.000
_cell.length_c   1.000
_cell.angle_alpha   90.00
_cell.angle_beta   90.00
_cell.angle_gamma   90.00
#
_symmetry.space_group_name_H-M   'P 1'
#
loop_
_entity.id
_entity.type
_entity.pdbx_description
1 polymer ?
#
loop_
_entity_poly.entity_id
_entity_poly.type
_entity_poly.pdbx_seq_one_letter_code
_entity_poly.pdbx_strand_id
1 'polypeptide(L)'
;PVIATTGVATTVLAPFGGFALNLAAITAAICMGREAHPDPDRRYTAAVSAGVFYVVIGLFGAAVAGFFAAFPQELVLAIAGLALLGTIGNGLATALAGERDREAALVTFLVTASGLTLFSVGSAFWGLVGGALVIGLRLLHVRLSRRVA
;
A
#
# COMPACT_ATOMS: atom_id res chain seq x y z
N PRO A 1 -12.41 9.75 9.72
CA PRO A 1 -13.49 9.27 8.82
C PRO A 1 -13.14 7.99 8.06
N VAL A 2 -12.09 8.01 7.22
CA VAL A 2 -11.78 6.90 6.29
C VAL A 2 -11.44 5.58 6.99
N ILE A 3 -10.66 5.60 8.07
CA ILE A 3 -10.31 4.41 8.86
C ILE A 3 -11.56 3.76 9.48
N ALA A 4 -12.49 4.58 10.00
CA ALA A 4 -13.72 4.09 10.59
C ALA A 4 -14.63 3.45 9.52
N THR A 5 -14.74 4.08 8.34
CA THR A 5 -15.57 3.55 7.24
C THR A 5 -15.02 2.23 6.69
N THR A 6 -13.69 2.10 6.52
CA THR A 6 -13.09 0.82 6.07
C THR A 6 -13.20 -0.27 7.12
N GLY A 7 -13.11 0.10 8.41
CA GLY A 7 -13.33 -0.81 9.54
C GLY A 7 -14.76 -1.35 9.56
N VAL A 8 -15.75 -0.47 9.51
CA VAL A 8 -17.18 -0.85 9.44
C VAL A 8 -17.45 -1.70 8.21
N ALA A 9 -16.95 -1.30 7.03
CA ALA A 9 -17.11 -2.08 5.81
C ALA A 9 -16.52 -3.49 5.95
N THR A 10 -15.34 -3.63 6.56
CA THR A 10 -14.72 -4.93 6.83
C THR A 10 -15.58 -5.76 7.78
N THR A 11 -16.08 -5.17 8.87
CA THR A 11 -16.93 -5.88 9.83
C THR A 11 -18.21 -6.39 9.18
N VAL A 12 -18.85 -5.60 8.32
CA VAL A 12 -20.06 -5.98 7.59
C VAL A 12 -19.78 -7.06 6.56
N LEU A 13 -18.64 -7.01 5.88
CA LEU A 13 -18.27 -7.96 4.82
C LEU A 13 -17.53 -9.21 5.31
N ALA A 14 -17.06 -9.23 6.55
CA ALA A 14 -16.40 -10.38 7.18
C ALA A 14 -17.18 -11.71 7.06
N PRO A 15 -18.50 -11.79 7.35
CA PRO A 15 -19.24 -13.04 7.18
C PRO A 15 -19.35 -13.51 5.72
N PHE A 16 -19.11 -12.63 4.75
CA PHE A 16 -19.11 -12.94 3.32
C PHE A 16 -17.70 -13.25 2.77
N GLY A 17 -16.71 -13.43 3.66
CA GLY A 17 -15.32 -13.68 3.27
C GLY A 17 -14.51 -12.42 2.95
N GLY A 18 -15.06 -11.22 3.18
CA GLY A 18 -14.32 -9.96 3.04
C GLY A 18 -13.30 -9.79 4.16
N PHE A 19 -12.02 -9.62 3.82
CA PHE A 19 -10.96 -9.41 4.79
C PHE A 19 -10.11 -8.19 4.44
N ALA A 20 -9.60 -7.51 5.48
CA ALA A 20 -8.61 -6.44 5.39
C ALA A 20 -8.91 -5.33 4.36
N LEU A 21 -10.17 -4.86 4.26
CA LEU A 21 -10.51 -3.77 3.33
C LEU A 21 -9.77 -2.49 3.72
N ASN A 22 -9.02 -1.93 2.78
CA ASN A 22 -8.17 -0.77 2.98
C ASN A 22 -8.17 0.13 1.73
N LEU A 23 -7.42 1.24 1.80
CA LEU A 23 -7.29 2.17 0.69
C LEU A 23 -6.37 1.60 -0.39
N ALA A 24 -6.91 1.43 -1.60
CA ALA A 24 -6.14 1.05 -2.77
C ALA A 24 -5.32 2.25 -3.29
N ALA A 25 -4.13 2.46 -2.75
CA ALA A 25 -3.27 3.61 -3.07
C ALA A 25 -2.94 3.71 -4.56
N ILE A 26 -2.75 2.58 -5.24
CA ILE A 26 -2.44 2.51 -6.68
C ILE A 26 -3.63 3.00 -7.50
N THR A 27 -4.80 2.39 -7.30
CA THR A 27 -6.04 2.76 -7.99
C THR A 27 -6.40 4.21 -7.69
N ALA A 28 -6.22 4.67 -6.45
CA ALA A 28 -6.46 6.06 -6.07
C ALA A 28 -5.52 7.02 -6.83
N ALA A 29 -4.22 6.73 -6.92
CA ALA A 29 -3.28 7.56 -7.67
C ALA A 29 -3.69 7.67 -9.15
N ILE A 30 -4.12 6.56 -9.77
CA ILE A 30 -4.60 6.53 -11.16
C ILE A 30 -5.88 7.36 -11.31
N CYS A 31 -6.87 7.16 -10.44
CA CYS A 31 -8.16 7.86 -10.51
C CYS A 31 -8.04 9.36 -10.22
N MET A 32 -7.00 9.77 -9.49
CA MET A 32 -6.73 11.18 -9.19
C MET A 32 -5.84 11.87 -10.22
N GLY A 33 -5.41 11.16 -11.27
CA GLY A 33 -4.64 11.70 -12.39
C GLY A 33 -5.40 12.80 -13.15
N ARG A 34 -4.65 13.66 -13.86
CA ARG A 34 -5.26 14.73 -14.69
C ARG A 34 -6.01 14.16 -15.89
N GLU A 35 -5.65 12.94 -16.28
CA GLU A 35 -6.23 12.14 -17.35
C GLU A 35 -7.65 11.67 -17.01
N ALA A 36 -7.96 11.50 -15.72
CA ALA A 36 -9.28 11.04 -15.27
C ALA A 36 -10.37 12.10 -15.49
N HIS A 37 -10.07 13.36 -15.12
CA HIS A 37 -10.92 14.51 -15.41
C HIS A 37 -10.11 15.82 -15.22
N PRO A 38 -10.28 16.84 -16.09
CA PRO A 38 -9.59 18.12 -15.95
C PRO A 38 -9.88 18.80 -14.61
N ASP A 39 -11.17 18.86 -14.25
CA ASP A 39 -11.67 19.35 -12.96
C ASP A 39 -11.34 18.36 -11.82
N PRO A 40 -10.52 18.76 -10.82
CA PRO A 40 -10.17 17.92 -9.68
C PRO A 40 -11.37 17.44 -8.85
N ASP A 41 -12.41 18.26 -8.73
CA ASP A 41 -13.57 17.94 -7.88
C ASP A 41 -14.46 16.84 -8.48
N ARG A 42 -14.28 16.55 -9.77
CA ARG A 42 -15.03 15.52 -10.51
C ARG A 42 -14.27 14.22 -10.74
N ARG A 43 -13.00 14.13 -10.30
CA ARG A 43 -12.17 12.93 -10.46
C ARG A 43 -12.69 11.71 -9.71
N TYR A 44 -13.53 11.90 -8.71
CA TYR A 44 -14.19 10.79 -8.00
C TYR A 44 -15.00 9.87 -8.93
N THR A 45 -15.48 10.39 -10.07
CA THR A 45 -16.22 9.61 -11.07
C THR A 45 -15.39 8.45 -11.62
N ALA A 46 -14.08 8.64 -11.80
CA ALA A 46 -13.17 7.57 -12.20
C ALA A 46 -13.10 6.48 -11.12
N ALA A 47 -12.97 6.86 -9.85
CA ALA A 47 -12.96 5.90 -8.74
C ALA A 47 -14.30 5.14 -8.60
N VAL A 48 -15.43 5.81 -8.81
CA VAL A 48 -16.76 5.16 -8.81
C VAL A 48 -16.87 4.16 -9.94
N SER A 49 -16.48 4.54 -11.17
CA SER A 49 -16.51 3.64 -12.32
C SER A 49 -15.60 2.42 -12.11
N ALA A 50 -14.38 2.62 -11.63
CA ALA A 50 -13.45 1.54 -11.28
C ALA A 50 -14.05 0.59 -10.24
N GLY A 51 -14.68 1.13 -9.19
CA GLY A 51 -15.38 0.33 -8.19
C GLY A 51 -16.50 -0.54 -8.77
N VAL A 52 -17.33 0.02 -9.66
CA VAL A 52 -18.38 -0.75 -10.35
C VAL A 52 -17.78 -1.88 -11.19
N PHE A 53 -16.76 -1.60 -11.98
CA PHE A 53 -16.08 -2.64 -12.78
C PHE A 53 -15.43 -3.71 -11.91
N TYR A 54 -14.82 -3.33 -10.78
CA TYR A 54 -14.25 -4.31 -9.84
C TYR A 54 -15.31 -5.22 -9.21
N VAL A 55 -16.49 -4.70 -8.90
CA VAL A 55 -17.61 -5.55 -8.43
C VAL A 55 -18.04 -6.51 -9.53
N VAL A 56 -18.22 -6.04 -10.76
CA VAL A 56 -18.59 -6.89 -11.90
C VAL A 56 -17.54 -7.98 -12.14
N ILE A 57 -16.26 -7.62 -12.21
CA ILE A 57 -15.15 -8.57 -12.37
C ILE A 57 -15.09 -9.54 -11.17
N GLY A 58 -15.34 -9.05 -9.96
CA GLY A 58 -15.37 -9.85 -8.73
C GLY A 58 -16.45 -10.94 -8.75
N LEU A 59 -17.62 -10.68 -9.37
CA LEU A 59 -18.66 -11.69 -9.58
C LEU A 59 -18.17 -12.84 -10.47
N PHE A 60 -17.27 -12.55 -11.42
CA PHE A 60 -16.62 -13.53 -12.28
C PHE A 60 -15.25 -13.97 -11.75
N GLY A 61 -14.96 -13.78 -10.45
CA GLY A 61 -13.64 -13.99 -9.87
C GLY A 61 -13.02 -15.36 -10.15
N ALA A 62 -13.81 -16.44 -10.09
CA ALA A 62 -13.34 -17.79 -10.43
C ALA A 62 -12.94 -17.94 -11.91
N ALA A 63 -13.69 -17.32 -12.82
CA ALA A 63 -13.37 -17.32 -14.24
C ALA A 63 -12.11 -16.49 -14.55
N VAL A 64 -11.98 -15.34 -13.89
CA VAL A 64 -10.79 -14.47 -14.00
C VAL A 64 -9.55 -15.17 -13.45
N ALA A 65 -9.66 -15.84 -12.30
CA ALA A 65 -8.58 -16.65 -11.74
C ALA A 65 -8.18 -17.79 -12.68
N GLY A 66 -9.15 -18.50 -13.26
CA GLY A 66 -8.90 -19.54 -14.25
C GLY A 66 -8.24 -19.00 -15.52
N PHE A 67 -8.63 -17.81 -15.99
CA PHE A 67 -8.02 -17.14 -17.13
C PHE A 67 -6.54 -16.83 -16.89
N PHE A 68 -6.18 -16.26 -15.73
CA PHE A 68 -4.79 -16.00 -15.40
C PHE A 68 -3.97 -17.29 -15.18
N ALA A 69 -4.60 -18.36 -14.67
CA ALA A 69 -3.94 -19.66 -14.51
C ALA A 69 -3.58 -20.34 -15.86
N ALA A 70 -4.17 -19.90 -16.97
CA ALA A 70 -3.82 -20.39 -18.31
C ALA A 70 -2.53 -19.76 -18.88
N PHE A 71 -2.03 -18.67 -18.29
CA PHE A 71 -0.78 -18.04 -18.69
C PHE A 71 0.41 -18.58 -17.89
N PRO A 72 1.64 -18.53 -18.45
CA PRO A 72 2.85 -18.80 -17.69
C PRO A 72 2.97 -17.89 -16.46
N GLN A 73 3.33 -18.46 -15.32
CA GLN A 73 3.41 -17.73 -14.06
C GLN A 73 4.40 -16.56 -14.13
N GLU A 74 5.49 -16.74 -14.87
CA GLU A 74 6.53 -15.73 -15.09
C GLU A 74 5.96 -14.49 -15.79
N LEU A 75 5.05 -14.67 -16.75
CA LEU A 75 4.41 -13.57 -17.47
C LEU A 75 3.49 -12.76 -16.55
N VAL A 76 2.69 -13.45 -15.74
CA VAL A 76 1.79 -12.81 -14.77
C VAL A 76 2.59 -12.00 -13.75
N LEU A 77 3.67 -12.57 -13.22
CA LEU A 77 4.56 -11.89 -12.27
C LEU A 77 5.28 -10.69 -12.91
N ALA A 78 5.74 -10.81 -14.16
CA ALA A 78 6.39 -9.72 -14.88
C ALA A 78 5.45 -8.53 -15.09
N ILE A 79 4.22 -8.78 -15.56
CA ILE A 79 3.22 -7.72 -15.78
C ILE A 79 2.81 -7.09 -14.45
N ALA A 80 2.59 -7.90 -13.40
CA ALA A 80 2.29 -7.39 -12.06
C ALA A 80 3.43 -6.50 -11.53
N GLY A 81 4.69 -6.92 -11.68
CA GLY A 81 5.86 -6.13 -11.28
C GLY A 81 5.96 -4.80 -12.04
N LEU A 82 5.78 -4.82 -13.36
CA LEU A 82 5.78 -3.60 -14.20
C LEU A 82 4.68 -2.63 -13.80
N ALA A 83 3.47 -3.14 -13.50
CA ALA A 83 2.35 -2.32 -13.03
C ALA A 83 2.64 -1.64 -11.67
N LEU A 84 3.46 -2.26 -10.82
CA LEU A 84 3.81 -1.73 -9.50
C LEU A 84 4.94 -0.68 -9.53
N LEU A 85 5.75 -0.61 -10.59
CA LEU A 85 6.93 0.26 -10.66
C LEU A 85 6.60 1.73 -10.40
N GLY A 86 5.54 2.26 -11.01
CA GLY A 86 5.14 3.67 -10.83
C GLY A 86 4.79 4.00 -9.38
N THR A 87 4.04 3.10 -8.73
CA THR A 87 3.67 3.26 -7.31
C THR A 87 4.81 3.07 -6.35
N ILE A 88 5.73 2.15 -6.61
CA ILE A 88 6.96 1.99 -5.82
C ILE A 88 7.80 3.28 -5.94
N GLY A 89 7.97 3.80 -7.15
CA GLY A 89 8.70 5.05 -7.40
C GLY A 89 8.10 6.23 -6.65
N ASN A 90 6.78 6.45 -6.77
CA ASN A 90 6.10 7.55 -6.08
C ASN A 90 6.13 7.38 -4.54
N GLY A 91 5.93 6.15 -4.05
CA GLY A 91 5.99 5.83 -2.63
C GLY A 91 7.37 6.11 -2.04
N LEU A 92 8.43 5.67 -2.72
CA LEU A 92 9.82 5.94 -2.32
C LEU A 92 10.16 7.42 -2.39
N ALA A 93 9.78 8.12 -3.45
CA ALA A 93 10.01 9.56 -3.59
C ALA A 93 9.38 10.33 -2.42
N THR A 94 8.15 9.97 -2.05
CA THR A 94 7.43 10.58 -0.93
C THR A 94 8.08 10.21 0.42
N ALA A 95 8.39 8.94 0.64
CA ALA A 95 8.96 8.46 1.89
C ALA A 95 10.36 9.00 2.18
N LEU A 96 11.18 9.21 1.13
CA LEU A 96 12.55 9.71 1.23
C LEU A 96 12.67 11.24 1.10
N ALA A 97 11.55 11.95 0.94
CA ALA A 97 11.53 13.41 0.77
C ALA A 97 12.03 14.14 2.03
N GLY A 98 11.66 13.67 3.21
CA GLY A 98 12.08 14.28 4.48
C GLY A 98 13.48 13.84 4.89
N GLU A 99 14.46 14.76 4.87
CA GLU A 99 15.84 14.50 5.32
C GLU A 99 15.91 13.92 6.73
N ARG A 100 15.00 14.38 7.59
CA ARG A 100 14.91 13.98 9.00
C ARG A 100 14.62 12.49 9.17
N ASP A 101 13.76 11.92 8.34
CA ASP A 101 13.22 10.56 8.54
C ASP A 101 13.67 9.59 7.44
N ARG A 102 14.58 10.05 6.56
CA ARG A 102 15.09 9.30 5.41
C ARG A 102 15.74 7.98 5.82
N GLU A 103 16.54 7.97 6.90
CA GLU A 103 17.16 6.75 7.40
C GLU A 103 16.13 5.72 7.85
N ALA A 104 15.08 6.15 8.56
CA ALA A 104 14.01 5.27 8.98
C ALA A 104 13.22 4.71 7.78
N ALA A 105 12.92 5.56 6.79
CA ALA A 105 12.26 5.13 5.56
C ALA A 105 13.10 4.11 4.78
N LEU A 106 14.42 4.30 4.68
CA LEU A 106 15.34 3.34 4.06
C LEU A 106 15.36 2.01 4.80
N VAL A 107 15.45 2.03 6.14
CA VAL A 107 15.42 0.80 6.96
C VAL A 107 14.09 0.06 6.76
N THR A 108 12.95 0.76 6.80
CA THR A 108 11.65 0.14 6.54
C THR A 108 11.60 -0.50 5.17
N PHE A 109 12.07 0.19 4.13
CA PHE A 109 12.07 -0.32 2.76
C PHE A 109 12.97 -1.55 2.61
N LEU A 110 14.23 -1.47 3.07
CA LEU A 110 15.21 -2.54 2.93
C LEU A 110 14.79 -3.80 3.70
N VAL A 111 14.29 -3.65 4.93
CA VAL A 111 13.79 -4.78 5.72
C VAL A 111 12.55 -5.37 5.06
N THR A 112 11.61 -4.56 4.56
CA THR A 112 10.43 -5.09 3.85
C THR A 112 10.83 -5.85 2.58
N ALA A 113 11.78 -5.33 1.80
CA ALA A 113 12.25 -5.92 0.55
C ALA A 113 13.11 -7.18 0.75
N SER A 114 13.66 -7.39 1.95
CA SER A 114 14.59 -8.51 2.24
C SER A 114 13.96 -9.91 2.16
N GLY A 115 12.63 -10.02 2.21
CA GLY A 115 11.94 -11.30 2.33
C GLY A 115 12.11 -12.01 3.67
N LEU A 116 12.68 -11.33 4.69
CA LEU A 116 12.85 -11.89 6.03
C LEU A 116 11.54 -12.37 6.66
N THR A 117 11.55 -13.56 7.22
CA THR A 117 10.45 -14.12 8.02
C THR A 117 10.98 -14.50 9.40
N LEU A 118 10.51 -13.80 10.44
CA LEU A 118 10.89 -14.05 11.84
C LEU A 118 9.62 -14.36 12.64
N PHE A 119 9.67 -15.40 13.47
CA PHE A 119 8.53 -15.85 14.29
C PHE A 119 7.24 -16.08 13.48
N SER A 120 7.36 -16.60 12.25
CA SER A 120 6.25 -16.77 11.29
C SER A 120 5.56 -15.47 10.85
N VAL A 121 6.15 -14.32 11.13
CA VAL A 121 5.69 -13.01 10.67
C VAL A 121 6.57 -12.51 9.54
N GLY A 122 5.94 -12.08 8.44
CA GLY A 122 6.62 -11.62 7.23
C GLY A 122 7.35 -10.27 7.38
N SER A 123 8.21 -9.98 6.40
CA SER A 123 9.13 -8.84 6.39
C SER A 123 8.44 -7.48 6.49
N ALA A 124 7.23 -7.34 5.97
CA ALA A 124 6.48 -6.09 6.01
C ALA A 124 6.23 -5.58 7.44
N PHE A 125 5.95 -6.49 8.37
CA PHE A 125 5.80 -6.13 9.79
C PHE A 125 7.14 -5.69 10.38
N TRP A 126 8.20 -6.47 10.15
CA TRP A 126 9.54 -6.18 10.67
C TRP A 126 10.13 -4.89 10.09
N GLY A 127 9.78 -4.55 8.85
CA GLY A 127 10.15 -3.27 8.25
C GLY A 127 9.52 -2.07 8.95
N LEU A 128 8.24 -2.17 9.32
CA LEU A 128 7.59 -1.14 10.14
C LEU A 128 8.23 -1.04 11.53
N VAL A 129 8.50 -2.18 12.18
CA VAL A 129 9.17 -2.21 13.49
C VAL A 129 10.57 -1.58 13.39
N GLY A 130 11.36 -1.95 12.39
CA GLY A 130 12.70 -1.41 12.18
C GLY A 130 12.70 0.11 11.98
N GLY A 131 11.83 0.63 11.11
CA GLY A 131 11.71 2.09 10.93
C GLY A 131 11.22 2.81 12.17
N ALA A 132 10.24 2.24 12.88
CA ALA A 132 9.74 2.80 14.14
C ALA A 132 10.82 2.84 15.23
N LEU A 133 11.68 1.82 15.30
CA LEU A 133 12.83 1.80 16.21
C LEU A 133 13.84 2.90 15.85
N VAL A 134 14.15 3.10 14.57
CA VAL A 134 15.06 4.19 14.14
C VAL A 134 14.51 5.56 14.55
N ILE A 135 13.21 5.81 14.29
CA ILE A 135 12.54 7.05 14.73
C ILE A 135 12.56 7.16 16.25
N GLY A 136 12.23 6.09 16.96
CA GLY A 136 12.18 6.04 18.42
C GLY A 136 13.54 6.36 19.07
N LEU A 137 14.62 5.73 18.60
CA LEU A 137 15.98 5.97 19.08
C LEU A 137 16.41 7.42 18.83
N ARG A 138 16.12 7.96 17.66
CA ARG A 138 16.40 9.36 17.33
C ARG A 138 15.64 10.32 18.25
N LEU A 139 14.35 10.09 18.48
CA LEU A 139 13.54 10.90 19.39
C LEU A 139 14.08 10.82 20.82
N LEU A 140 14.55 9.63 21.25
CA LEU A 140 15.16 9.43 22.55
C LEU A 140 16.47 10.21 22.68
N HIS A 141 17.33 10.17 21.66
CA HIS A 141 18.59 10.90 21.61
C HIS A 141 18.38 12.41 21.71
N VAL A 142 17.46 12.97 20.90
CA VAL A 142 17.13 14.41 20.96
C VAL A 142 16.57 14.82 22.32
N ARG A 143 15.72 13.98 22.93
CA ARG A 143 15.18 14.23 24.28
C ARG A 143 16.27 14.22 25.36
N LEU A 144 17.24 13.31 25.25
CA LEU A 144 18.35 13.22 26.19
C LEU A 144 19.30 14.41 26.06
N SER A 145 19.67 14.81 24.84
CA SER A 145 20.53 15.99 24.61
C SER A 145 19.90 17.29 25.11
N ARG A 146 18.57 17.43 25.02
CA ARG A 146 17.84 18.60 25.57
C ARG A 146 17.71 18.62 27.09
N ARG A 147 17.95 17.50 27.78
CA ARG A 147 17.91 17.45 29.25
C ARG A 147 19.27 17.75 29.90
N VAL A 148 20.35 17.69 29.12
CA VAL A 148 21.73 17.84 29.58
C VAL A 148 22.30 19.24 29.27
N ALA A 149 21.65 19.99 28.37
CA ALA A 149 21.91 21.40 28.09
C ALA A 149 20.97 22.30 28.88
#